data_AF-A0A2V8E4I4-F1
#
_entry.id   AF-A0A2V8E4I4-F1
#
_cell.length_a   1.000
_cell.length_b   1.000
_cell.length_c   1.000
_cell.angle_alpha   90.00
_cell.angle_beta   90.00
_cell.angle_gamma   90.00
#
_symmetry.space_group_name_H-M   'P 1'
#
loop_
_entity.id
_entity.type
_entity.pdbx_description
1 polymer ?
#
loop_
_entity_poly.entity_id
_entity_poly.type
_entity_poly.pdbx_seq_one_letter_code
_entity_poly.pdbx_strand_id
1 'polypeptide(L)'
;MTGFEVREAVIVARAVPSAWQFVGVGDVDGDGRADLVWRHTQTGDVAVWLMNGATVVRSAVVASSVPLAWRIAKVVDIDGDGKADLVWRHTQNGDVA
;
A
#
# COMPACT_ATOMS: atom_id res chain seq x y z
N MET A 1 -18.29 3.43 21.82
CA MET A 1 -17.62 2.64 20.77
C MET A 1 -17.25 1.30 21.38
N THR A 2 -18.02 0.26 21.07
CA THR A 2 -17.82 -1.09 21.60
C THR A 2 -16.79 -1.84 20.77
N GLY A 3 -15.78 -2.41 21.44
CA GLY A 3 -15.08 -3.63 21.05
C GLY A 3 -14.36 -3.63 19.69
N PHE A 4 -13.08 -3.29 19.68
CA PHE A 4 -12.18 -3.84 18.68
C PHE A 4 -11.92 -5.31 19.05
N GLU A 5 -12.56 -6.22 18.33
CA GLU A 5 -12.23 -7.65 18.39
C GLU A 5 -11.32 -7.98 17.20
N VAL A 6 -10.15 -8.57 17.47
CA VAL A 6 -9.37 -9.24 16.45
C VAL A 6 -10.14 -10.50 16.07
N ARG A 7 -10.84 -10.45 14.93
CA ARG A 7 -11.73 -11.54 14.51
C ARG A 7 -10.98 -12.79 14.06
N GLU A 8 -9.83 -12.61 13.42
CA GLU A 8 -8.96 -13.71 12.98
C GLU A 8 -7.50 -13.24 12.90
N ALA A 9 -6.56 -14.15 13.17
CA ALA A 9 -5.13 -13.96 12.93
C ALA A 9 -4.69 -14.95 11.83
N VAL A 10 -4.67 -14.48 10.58
CA VAL A 10 -4.30 -15.28 9.40
C VAL A 10 -2.97 -14.80 8.86
N ILE A 11 -2.10 -15.73 8.46
CA ILE A 11 -0.89 -15.40 7.71
C ILE A 11 -1.30 -15.15 6.25
N VAL A 12 -1.24 -13.89 5.81
CA VAL A 12 -1.58 -13.48 4.44
C VAL A 12 -0.53 -13.99 3.43
N ALA A 13 0.76 -13.90 3.77
CA ALA A 13 1.86 -14.39 2.95
C ALA A 13 3.05 -14.79 3.81
N ARG A 14 3.81 -15.79 3.36
CA ARG A 14 5.06 -16.23 4.00
C ARG A 14 6.25 -15.77 3.19
N ALA A 15 7.35 -15.45 3.89
CA ALA A 15 8.64 -15.13 3.28
C ALA A 15 8.60 -13.97 2.26
N VAL A 16 7.79 -12.93 2.51
CA VAL A 16 7.92 -11.67 1.77
C VAL A 16 9.33 -11.14 1.99
N PRO A 17 10.13 -10.88 0.92
CA PRO A 17 11.49 -10.39 1.09
C PRO A 17 11.50 -9.09 1.90
N SER A 18 12.42 -8.97 2.87
CA SER A 18 12.49 -7.81 3.78
C SER A 18 12.75 -6.48 3.09
N ALA A 19 13.24 -6.52 1.85
CA ALA A 19 13.40 -5.34 1.02
C ALA A 19 12.04 -4.71 0.62
N TRP A 20 10.96 -5.48 0.59
CA TRP A 20 9.59 -4.97 0.43
C TRP A 20 9.00 -4.59 1.80
N GLN A 21 8.75 -3.31 1.98
CA GLN A 21 8.11 -2.78 3.17
C GLN A 21 6.64 -2.52 2.93
N PHE A 22 5.80 -2.93 3.88
CA PHE A 22 4.40 -2.52 3.93
C PHE A 22 4.33 -1.02 4.22
N VAL A 23 3.59 -0.27 3.40
CA VAL A 23 3.52 1.20 3.51
C VAL A 23 2.10 1.72 3.68
N GLY A 24 1.08 0.90 3.43
CA GLY A 24 -0.30 1.33 3.66
C GLY A 24 -1.35 0.38 3.11
N VAL A 25 -2.60 0.77 3.33
CA VAL A 25 -3.81 0.08 2.91
C VAL A 25 -4.76 1.10 2.30
N GLY A 26 -5.46 0.70 1.24
CA GLY A 26 -6.55 1.45 0.61
C GLY A 26 -7.20 0.62 -0.48
N ASP A 27 -8.40 0.98 -0.93
CA ASP A 27 -9.08 0.34 -2.05
C ASP A 27 -8.50 0.86 -3.36
N VAL A 28 -7.43 0.25 -3.86
CA VAL A 28 -6.63 0.82 -4.96
C VAL A 28 -7.25 0.54 -6.33
N ASP A 29 -8.02 -0.55 -6.46
CA ASP A 29 -8.68 -0.89 -7.72
C ASP A 29 -10.15 -0.45 -7.79
N GLY A 30 -10.76 -0.07 -6.66
CA GLY A 30 -12.12 0.45 -6.56
C GLY A 30 -13.18 -0.65 -6.43
N ASP A 31 -12.81 -1.83 -5.92
CA ASP A 31 -13.72 -2.97 -5.77
C ASP A 31 -14.51 -2.97 -4.44
N GLY A 32 -14.29 -1.96 -3.60
CA GLY A 32 -14.88 -1.81 -2.27
C GLY A 32 -14.11 -2.55 -1.17
N ARG A 33 -12.93 -3.11 -1.46
CA ARG A 33 -12.10 -3.87 -0.52
C ARG A 33 -10.75 -3.19 -0.33
N ALA A 34 -10.17 -3.44 0.83
CA ALA A 34 -8.89 -2.86 1.21
C ALA A 34 -7.72 -3.69 0.65
N ASP A 35 -6.86 -3.06 -0.15
CA ASP A 35 -5.64 -3.64 -0.72
C ASP A 35 -4.40 -3.30 0.10
N LEU A 36 -3.30 -4.03 -0.13
CA LEU A 36 -2.01 -3.76 0.51
C LEU A 36 -1.05 -3.07 -0.45
N VAL A 37 -0.43 -1.98 0.00
CA VAL A 37 0.61 -1.25 -0.73
C VAL A 37 1.97 -1.55 -0.13
N TRP A 38 2.93 -1.86 -1.01
CA TRP A 38 4.30 -2.20 -0.67
C TRP A 38 5.28 -1.31 -1.41
N ARG A 39 6.41 -1.02 -0.76
CA ARG A 39 7.53 -0.26 -1.34
C ARG A 39 8.82 -1.07 -1.24
N HIS A 40 9.51 -1.26 -2.36
CA HIS A 40 10.85 -1.83 -2.35
C HIS A 40 11.88 -0.78 -1.94
N THR A 41 12.60 -1.06 -0.85
CA THR A 41 13.51 -0.10 -0.18
C THR A 41 14.76 0.22 -0.97
N GLN A 42 15.15 -0.62 -1.92
CA GLN A 42 16.41 -0.47 -2.66
C GLN A 42 16.19 0.05 -4.08
N THR A 43 15.12 -0.40 -4.75
CA THR A 43 14.81 0.02 -6.12
C THR A 43 13.82 1.16 -6.15
N GLY A 44 13.01 1.34 -5.10
CA GLY A 44 11.95 2.32 -5.07
C GLY A 44 10.65 1.86 -5.74
N ASP A 45 10.59 0.62 -6.24
CA ASP A 45 9.38 0.06 -6.84
C ASP A 45 8.21 0.06 -5.85
N VAL A 46 7.01 0.26 -6.36
CA VAL A 46 5.75 0.18 -5.62
C VAL A 46 4.97 -1.00 -6.16
N ALA A 47 4.54 -1.87 -5.26
CA ALA A 47 3.67 -2.98 -5.60
C ALA A 47 2.35 -2.88 -4.84
N VAL A 48 1.28 -3.33 -5.47
CA VAL A 48 -0.04 -3.44 -4.87
C VAL A 48 -0.42 -4.91 -4.87
N TRP A 49 -0.95 -5.38 -3.74
CA TRP A 49 -1.60 -6.67 -3.62
C TRP A 49 -3.10 -6.43 -3.50
N LEU A 50 -3.84 -6.83 -4.53
CA LEU A 50 -5.29 -6.78 -4.54
C LEU A 50 -5.86 -7.90 -3.67
N MET A 51 -6.75 -7.55 -2.75
CA MET A 51 -7.13 -8.44 -1.66
C MET A 51 -8.61 -8.83 -1.69
N ASN A 52 -8.90 -10.07 -1.30
CA ASN A 52 -10.24 -10.49 -0.90
C ASN A 52 -10.16 -11.05 0.53
N GLY A 53 -10.39 -10.17 1.50
CA GLY A 53 -10.11 -10.47 2.91
C GLY A 53 -8.61 -10.71 3.11
N ALA A 54 -8.24 -11.83 3.75
CA ALA A 54 -6.84 -12.22 3.94
C ALA A 54 -6.19 -12.92 2.73
N THR A 55 -6.89 -13.02 1.59
CA THR A 55 -6.40 -13.70 0.38
C THR A 55 -5.89 -12.68 -0.64
N VAL A 56 -4.66 -12.88 -1.13
CA VAL A 56 -4.13 -12.12 -2.27
C VAL A 56 -4.73 -12.67 -3.56
N VAL A 57 -5.49 -11.86 -4.28
CA VAL A 57 -6.10 -12.24 -5.57
C VAL A 57 -5.16 -11.92 -6.74
N ARG A 58 -4.45 -10.79 -6.64
CA ARG A 58 -3.46 -10.36 -7.63
C ARG A 58 -2.36 -9.56 -6.95
N SER A 59 -1.15 -9.60 -7.49
CA SER A 59 -0.09 -8.68 -7.11
C SER A 59 0.61 -8.15 -8.36
N ALA A 60 1.02 -6.88 -8.34
CA ALA A 60 1.76 -6.27 -9.43
C ALA A 60 2.62 -5.11 -8.94
N VAL A 61 3.76 -4.89 -9.61
CA VAL A 61 4.48 -3.61 -9.52
C VAL A 61 3.70 -2.60 -10.35
N VAL A 62 3.25 -1.52 -9.71
CA VAL A 62 2.42 -0.47 -10.31
C VAL A 62 3.21 0.80 -10.63
N ALA A 63 4.35 0.99 -9.97
CA ALA A 63 5.32 2.03 -10.31
C ALA A 63 6.73 1.47 -10.11
N SER A 64 7.64 1.74 -11.04
CA SER A 64 9.02 1.29 -10.95
C SER A 64 9.98 2.44 -10.69
N SER A 65 11.05 2.15 -9.97
CA SER A 65 12.18 3.07 -9.78
C SER A 65 11.81 4.45 -9.24
N VAL A 66 10.77 4.54 -8.38
CA VAL A 66 10.40 5.82 -7.75
C VAL A 66 11.55 6.27 -6.84
N PRO A 67 12.12 7.47 -7.04
CA PRO A 67 13.32 7.89 -6.32
C PRO A 67 13.19 7.71 -4.81
N LEU A 68 14.23 7.16 -4.17
CA LEU A 68 14.22 6.80 -2.75
C LEU A 68 14.03 8.01 -1.81
N ALA A 69 14.28 9.22 -2.30
CA ALA A 69 14.00 10.45 -1.57
C ALA A 69 12.50 10.71 -1.36
N TRP A 70 11.63 10.11 -2.18
CA TRP A 70 10.18 10.11 -1.98
C TRP A 70 9.73 8.92 -1.15
N ARG A 71 8.80 9.15 -0.21
CA ARG A 71 8.11 8.11 0.55
C ARG A 71 6.60 8.26 0.38
N ILE A 72 5.88 7.14 0.43
CA ILE A 72 4.41 7.16 0.50
C ILE A 72 4.04 7.62 1.92
N ALA A 73 3.37 8.75 2.01
CA ALA A 73 2.90 9.35 3.24
C ALA A 73 1.49 8.86 3.61
N LYS A 74 0.65 8.60 2.60
CA LYS A 74 -0.72 8.10 2.79
C LYS A 74 -1.20 7.32 1.57
N VAL A 75 -2.11 6.39 1.82
CA VAL A 75 -2.93 5.72 0.80
C VAL A 75 -4.37 6.12 1.10
N VAL A 76 -5.02 6.87 0.20
CA VAL A 76 -6.36 7.45 0.43
C VAL A 76 -6.97 7.92 -0.89
N ASP A 77 -8.28 7.77 -1.04
CA ASP A 77 -9.06 8.40 -2.13
C ASP A 77 -9.07 9.92 -1.93
N ILE A 78 -8.21 10.64 -2.66
CA ILE A 78 -8.03 12.09 -2.47
C ILE A 78 -8.86 12.91 -3.45
N ASP A 79 -9.21 12.34 -4.61
CA ASP A 79 -9.98 13.02 -5.66
C ASP A 79 -11.47 12.62 -5.69
N GLY A 80 -11.86 11.60 -4.93
CA GLY A 80 -13.24 11.15 -4.77
C GLY A 80 -13.72 10.21 -5.88
N ASP A 81 -12.82 9.58 -6.64
CA ASP A 81 -13.18 8.66 -7.72
C ASP A 81 -13.57 7.24 -7.22
N GLY A 82 -13.44 7.00 -5.92
CA GLY A 82 -13.71 5.71 -5.29
C GLY A 82 -12.52 4.75 -5.29
N LYS A 83 -11.33 5.20 -5.71
CA LYS A 83 -10.06 4.47 -5.64
C LYS A 83 -9.07 5.24 -4.79
N ALA A 84 -8.22 4.51 -4.09
CA ALA A 84 -7.21 5.09 -3.24
C ALA A 84 -5.98 5.54 -4.04
N ASP A 85 -5.60 6.80 -3.85
CA ASP A 85 -4.37 7.41 -4.36
C ASP A 85 -3.18 7.22 -3.41
N LEU A 86 -2.00 7.50 -3.94
CA LEU A 86 -0.74 7.53 -3.20
C LEU A 86 -0.31 8.97 -2.98
N VAL A 87 -0.37 9.46 -1.74
CA VAL A 87 0.18 10.76 -1.37
C VAL A 87 1.64 10.59 -1.02
N TRP A 88 2.52 11.32 -1.68
CA TRP A 88 3.96 11.24 -1.54
C TRP A 88 4.51 12.40 -0.73
N ARG A 89 5.63 12.15 -0.02
CA ARG A 89 6.40 13.20 0.65
C ARG A 89 7.88 13.04 0.34
N HIS A 90 8.51 14.11 -0.11
CA HIS A 90 9.95 14.14 -0.31
C HIS A 90 10.64 14.35 1.04
N THR A 91 11.65 13.54 1.31
CA THR A 91 12.27 13.41 2.64
C THR A 91 13.25 14.54 2.95
N GLN A 92 13.74 15.26 1.94
CA GLN A 92 14.77 16.29 2.12
C GLN A 92 14.19 17.70 2.14
N ASN A 93 13.41 18.07 1.12
CA ASN A 93 12.83 19.41 0.99
C ASN A 93 11.39 19.50 1.54
N GLY A 94 10.74 18.36 1.83
CA GLY A 94 9.40 18.32 2.38
C GLY A 94 8.26 18.45 1.36
N ASP A 95 8.55 18.46 0.06
CA ASP A 95 7.54 18.53 -1.00
C ASP A 95 6.49 17.40 -0.85
N VAL A 96 5.27 17.68 -1.27
CA VAL A 96 4.15 16.74 -1.29
C VAL A 96 3.66 16.64 -2.72
N ALA A 97 3.44 15.41 -3.19
CA ALA A 97 2.95 15.10 -4.52
C ALA A 97 1.84 14.05 -4.45
#